data_AF-A0AAN5I2F4-F1
#
_entry.id   AF-A0AAN5I2F4-F1
#
_cell.length_a   1.000
_cell.length_b   1.000
_cell.length_c   1.000
_cell.angle_alpha   90.00
_cell.angle_beta   90.00
_cell.angle_gamma   90.00
#
_symmetry.space_group_name_H-M   'P 1'
#
loop_
_entity.id
_entity.type
_entity.pdbx_description
1 polymer ?
#
loop_
_entity_poly.entity_id
_entity_poly.type
_entity_poly.pdbx_seq_one_letter_code
_entity_poly.pdbx_strand_id
1 'polypeptide(L)'
;MIRGVAFSLLFAYVEPALDYSICDAYLELEAAAPCGPNGYALNFGYPICKNFIKDEWMYLPNGKAFLDCVRPCLANFVTANISNGITNCTEITQLAFESHVPCYNQCGFCDSEFS
;
A
#
# COMPACT_ATOMS: atom_id res chain seq x y z
N MET A 1 -17.35 15.27 56.46
CA MET A 1 -17.90 14.77 55.18
C MET A 1 -16.93 15.17 54.07
N ILE A 2 -16.03 14.28 53.66
CA ILE A 2 -15.09 14.54 52.55
C ILE A 2 -15.71 13.89 51.32
N ARG A 3 -16.17 14.71 50.37
CA ARG A 3 -16.59 14.24 49.05
C ARG A 3 -15.33 13.86 48.28
N GLY A 4 -15.08 12.56 48.15
CA GLY A 4 -14.06 12.04 47.24
C GLY A 4 -14.47 12.29 45.80
N VAL A 5 -13.67 13.06 45.07
CA VAL A 5 -13.80 13.22 43.62
C VAL A 5 -13.08 12.03 42.99
N ALA A 6 -13.82 11.12 42.37
CA ALA A 6 -13.25 10.06 41.56
C ALA A 6 -12.64 10.68 40.29
N PHE A 7 -11.31 10.74 40.22
CA PHE A 7 -10.59 11.04 38.98
C PHE A 7 -10.66 9.80 38.09
N SER A 8 -11.66 9.75 37.21
CA SER A 8 -11.66 8.78 36.11
C SER A 8 -10.50 9.13 35.17
N LEU A 9 -9.47 8.29 35.18
CA LEU A 9 -8.41 8.29 34.17
C LEU A 9 -9.00 7.80 32.85
N LEU A 10 -9.59 8.71 32.10
CA LEU A 10 -9.87 8.51 30.67
C LEU A 10 -8.52 8.59 29.95
N PHE A 11 -7.88 7.45 29.74
CA PHE A 11 -6.83 7.35 28.74
C PHE A 11 -7.50 7.54 27.38
N ALA A 12 -7.31 8.72 26.77
CA ALA A 12 -7.63 8.90 25.37
C ALA A 12 -6.74 7.94 24.57
N TYR A 13 -7.35 6.89 24.03
CA TYR A 13 -6.73 6.03 23.04
C TYR A 13 -6.49 6.89 21.80
N VAL A 14 -5.23 7.28 21.59
CA VAL A 14 -4.81 7.85 20.31
C VAL A 14 -4.61 6.66 19.39
N GLU A 15 -5.51 6.46 18.44
CA GLU A 15 -5.25 5.50 17.37
C GLU A 15 -4.01 5.94 16.59
N PRO A 16 -3.05 5.04 16.34
CA PRO A 16 -1.89 5.39 15.53
C PRO A 16 -2.37 5.81 14.14
N ALA A 17 -1.81 6.91 13.64
CA ALA A 17 -2.07 7.35 12.28
C ALA A 17 -1.58 6.29 11.28
N LEU A 18 -2.36 6.07 10.21
CA LEU A 18 -1.97 5.19 9.12
C LEU A 18 -0.75 5.76 8.38
N ASP A 19 0.22 4.89 8.08
CA ASP A 19 1.41 5.23 7.30
C ASP A 19 1.17 4.89 5.82
N TYR A 20 1.24 5.91 4.96
CA TYR A 20 1.06 5.80 3.51
C TYR A 20 2.35 5.96 2.71
N SER A 21 3.50 6.11 3.37
CA SER A 21 4.78 6.44 2.72
C SER A 21 5.17 5.46 1.61
N ILE A 22 4.87 4.17 1.76
CA ILE A 22 5.14 3.16 0.73
C ILE A 22 4.36 3.41 -0.58
N CYS A 23 3.21 4.08 -0.50
CA CYS A 23 2.43 4.44 -1.68
C CYS A 23 3.01 5.64 -2.44
N ASP A 24 3.93 6.40 -1.84
CA ASP A 24 4.57 7.55 -2.51
C ASP A 24 5.41 7.11 -3.71
N ALA A 25 5.85 5.85 -3.77
CA ALA A 25 6.50 5.26 -4.95
C ALA A 25 5.71 5.48 -6.26
N TYR A 26 4.38 5.48 -6.19
CA TYR A 26 3.53 5.74 -7.35
C TYR A 26 3.48 7.24 -7.70
N LEU A 27 3.52 8.13 -6.71
CA LEU A 27 3.63 9.57 -6.96
C LEU A 27 5.00 9.94 -7.54
N GLU A 28 6.05 9.28 -7.06
CA GLU A 28 7.41 9.40 -7.61
C GLU A 28 7.48 8.89 -9.05
N LEU A 29 6.84 7.75 -9.35
CA LEU A 29 6.72 7.26 -10.73
C LEU A 29 6.04 8.29 -11.63
N GLU A 30 4.90 8.85 -11.21
CA GLU A 30 4.20 9.86 -11.99
C GLU A 30 5.03 11.14 -12.16
N ALA A 31 5.79 11.54 -11.13
CA ALA A 31 6.68 12.69 -11.22
C ALA A 31 7.85 12.45 -12.20
N ALA A 32 8.38 11.23 -12.25
CA ALA A 32 9.48 10.84 -13.14
C ALA A 32 9.02 10.64 -14.59
N ALA A 33 7.83 10.07 -14.80
CA ALA A 33 7.24 9.79 -16.10
C ALA A 33 5.72 10.08 -16.08
N PRO A 34 5.31 11.34 -16.36
CA PRO A 34 3.91 11.74 -16.23
C PRO A 34 3.01 11.04 -17.26
N CYS A 35 2.12 10.18 -16.79
CA CYS A 35 1.12 9.48 -17.61
C CYS A 35 -0.29 10.01 -17.41
N GLY A 36 -0.46 10.95 -16.48
CA GLY A 36 -1.69 11.65 -16.20
C GLY A 36 -2.68 10.83 -15.36
N PRO A 37 -3.88 11.38 -15.11
CA PRO A 37 -4.86 10.80 -14.20
C PRO A 37 -5.38 9.42 -14.62
N ASN A 38 -5.23 9.04 -15.90
CA ASN A 38 -5.60 7.72 -16.42
C ASN A 38 -4.41 6.75 -16.47
N GLY A 39 -3.20 7.22 -16.15
CA GLY A 39 -1.98 6.41 -16.11
C GLY A 39 -1.96 5.45 -14.91
N TYR A 40 -1.14 4.42 -15.00
CA TYR A 40 -1.06 3.36 -13.99
C TYR A 40 -0.84 3.89 -12.57
N ALA A 41 0.08 4.83 -12.38
CA ALA A 41 0.43 5.37 -11.08
C ALA A 41 -0.77 5.99 -10.35
N LEU A 42 -1.45 6.95 -11.00
CA LEU A 42 -2.53 7.73 -10.38
C LEU A 42 -3.89 7.02 -10.44
N ASN A 43 -4.15 6.22 -11.47
CA ASN A 43 -5.45 5.55 -11.65
C ASN A 43 -5.53 4.19 -10.95
N PHE A 44 -4.38 3.53 -10.71
CA PHE A 44 -4.35 2.16 -10.19
C PHE A 44 -3.46 2.03 -8.95
N GLY A 45 -2.15 2.21 -9.09
CA GLY A 45 -1.16 1.91 -8.04
C GLY A 45 -1.40 2.69 -6.74
N TYR A 46 -1.39 4.02 -6.81
CA TYR A 46 -1.56 4.89 -5.65
C TYR A 46 -2.91 4.69 -4.92
N PRO A 47 -4.08 4.77 -5.59
CA PRO A 47 -5.36 4.64 -4.89
C PRO A 47 -5.56 3.27 -4.26
N ILE A 48 -5.18 2.18 -4.94
CA ILE A 48 -5.33 0.82 -4.43
C ILE A 48 -4.38 0.58 -3.24
N CYS A 49 -3.13 1.03 -3.32
CA CYS A 49 -2.17 0.94 -2.22
C CYS A 49 -2.73 1.57 -0.93
N LYS A 50 -3.31 2.77 -1.04
CA LYS A 50 -3.92 3.46 0.10
C LYS A 50 -5.15 2.74 0.64
N ASN A 51 -6.00 2.22 -0.24
CA ASN A 51 -7.18 1.47 0.19
C ASN A 51 -6.78 0.22 0.99
N PHE A 52 -5.74 -0.52 0.56
CA PHE A 52 -5.26 -1.67 1.32
C PHE A 52 -4.71 -1.32 2.70
N ILE A 53 -4.04 -0.18 2.87
CA ILE A 53 -3.59 0.30 4.20
C ILE A 53 -4.79 0.69 5.05
N LYS A 54 -5.70 1.48 4.48
CA LYS A 54 -6.88 2.00 5.18
C LYS A 54 -7.78 0.87 5.68
N ASP A 55 -7.98 -0.13 4.85
CA ASP A 55 -8.93 -1.20 5.10
C ASP A 55 -8.24 -2.47 5.64
N GLU A 56 -6.94 -2.44 5.95
CA GLU A 56 -6.16 -3.60 6.42
C GLU A 56 -6.80 -4.33 7.61
N TRP A 57 -7.48 -3.59 8.48
CA TRP A 57 -8.21 -4.12 9.62
C TRP A 57 -9.25 -5.18 9.24
N MET A 58 -9.83 -5.11 8.03
CA MET A 58 -10.88 -6.03 7.55
C MET A 58 -10.37 -7.43 7.21
N TYR A 59 -9.06 -7.60 6.99
CA TYR A 59 -8.49 -8.86 6.51
C TYR A 59 -8.22 -9.85 7.66
N LEU A 60 -8.32 -11.15 7.40
CA LEU A 60 -7.82 -12.17 8.34
C LEU A 60 -6.29 -12.08 8.51
N PRO A 61 -5.71 -12.70 9.56
CA PRO A 61 -4.26 -12.68 9.79
C PRO A 61 -3.42 -13.05 8.56
N ASN A 62 -3.83 -14.05 7.78
CA ASN A 62 -3.12 -14.45 6.57
C ASN A 62 -3.20 -13.38 5.47
N GLY A 63 -4.36 -12.74 5.30
CA GLY A 63 -4.54 -11.63 4.37
C GLY A 63 -3.70 -10.40 4.76
N LYS A 64 -3.61 -10.08 6.06
CA LYS A 64 -2.72 -9.03 6.55
C LYS A 64 -1.26 -9.35 6.25
N ALA A 65 -0.81 -10.57 6.54
CA ALA A 65 0.56 -11.01 6.24
C ALA A 65 0.89 -10.94 4.74
N PHE A 66 -0.08 -11.28 3.88
CA PHE A 66 0.07 -11.08 2.44
C PHE A 66 0.21 -9.60 2.08
N LEU A 67 -0.64 -8.73 2.61
CA LEU A 67 -0.60 -7.28 2.34
C LEU A 67 0.71 -6.63 2.80
N ASP A 68 1.21 -7.03 3.98
CA ASP A 68 2.48 -6.60 4.54
C ASP A 68 3.68 -6.98 3.64
N CYS A 69 3.57 -8.10 2.93
CA CYS A 69 4.61 -8.56 2.01
C CYS A 69 4.46 -7.96 0.60
N VAL A 70 3.25 -7.98 0.02
CA VAL A 70 3.05 -7.69 -1.40
C VAL A 70 3.17 -6.19 -1.71
N ARG A 71 2.68 -5.35 -0.78
CA ARG A 71 2.68 -3.89 -0.94
C ARG A 71 4.11 -3.34 -1.12
N PRO A 72 5.08 -3.62 -0.21
CA PRO A 72 6.44 -3.18 -0.44
C PRO A 72 7.09 -3.85 -1.65
N CYS A 73 6.76 -5.11 -1.98
CA CYS A 73 7.29 -5.76 -3.20
C CYS A 73 6.93 -4.97 -4.47
N LEU A 74 5.64 -4.62 -4.63
CA LEU A 74 5.14 -3.88 -5.80
C LEU A 74 5.69 -2.44 -5.85
N ALA A 75 5.68 -1.72 -4.72
CA ALA A 75 6.19 -0.36 -4.66
C ALA A 75 7.69 -0.31 -4.99
N ASN A 76 8.48 -1.22 -4.41
CA ASN A 76 9.91 -1.31 -4.71
C ASN A 76 10.18 -1.69 -6.16
N PHE A 77 9.36 -2.56 -6.76
CA PHE A 77 9.50 -2.90 -8.18
C PHE A 77 9.37 -1.66 -9.06
N VAL A 78 8.36 -0.82 -8.80
CA VAL A 78 8.13 0.43 -9.53
C VAL A 78 9.35 1.34 -9.43
N THR A 79 9.81 1.63 -8.21
CA THR A 79 10.94 2.55 -8.00
C THR A 79 12.25 2.00 -8.58
N ALA A 80 12.52 0.70 -8.42
CA ALA A 80 13.80 0.12 -8.82
C ALA A 80 13.90 -0.18 -10.33
N ASN A 81 12.80 -0.54 -10.98
CA ASN A 81 12.82 -1.07 -12.36
C ASN A 81 12.15 -0.16 -13.39
N ILE A 82 11.28 0.77 -12.98
CA ILE A 82 10.50 1.59 -13.91
C ILE A 82 10.93 3.06 -13.84
N SER A 83 10.95 3.64 -12.63
CA SER A 83 11.13 5.08 -12.44
C SER A 83 12.46 5.64 -12.98
N ASN A 84 13.47 4.79 -13.20
CA ASN A 84 14.81 5.19 -13.67
C ASN A 84 15.08 4.85 -15.15
N GLY A 85 14.14 5.15 -16.04
CA GLY A 85 14.44 5.12 -17.49
C GLY A 85 13.28 4.82 -18.42
N ILE A 86 12.15 4.34 -17.89
CA ILE A 86 10.97 4.07 -18.71
C ILE A 86 10.06 5.31 -18.71
N THR A 87 9.82 5.88 -19.88
CA THR A 87 8.95 7.06 -20.05
C THR A 87 7.67 6.77 -20.85
N ASN A 88 7.57 5.58 -21.45
CA ASN A 88 6.40 5.18 -22.21
C ASN A 88 5.30 4.64 -21.28
N CYS A 89 4.14 5.31 -21.26
CA CYS A 89 3.04 4.94 -20.36
C CYS A 89 2.46 3.54 -20.57
N THR A 90 2.46 3.04 -21.80
CA THR A 90 2.02 1.66 -22.08
C THR A 90 3.00 0.65 -21.51
N GLU A 91 4.30 0.90 -21.66
CA GLU A 91 5.37 0.06 -21.12
C GLU A 91 5.40 0.09 -19.59
N ILE A 92 5.27 1.27 -18.98
CA ILE A 92 5.12 1.44 -17.51
C ILE A 92 3.97 0.58 -17.00
N THR A 93 2.80 0.69 -17.65
CA THR A 93 1.61 -0.06 -17.27
C THR A 93 1.86 -1.56 -17.38
N GLN A 94 2.44 -2.01 -18.50
CA GLN A 94 2.76 -3.41 -18.73
C GLN A 94 3.71 -3.96 -17.66
N LEU A 95 4.88 -3.33 -17.46
CA LEU A 95 5.89 -3.76 -16.49
C LEU A 95 5.33 -3.79 -15.06
N ALA A 96 4.54 -2.77 -14.69
CA ALA A 96 3.95 -2.72 -13.37
C ALA A 96 2.92 -3.84 -13.16
N PHE A 97 2.09 -4.17 -14.15
CA PHE A 97 1.19 -5.33 -14.06
C PHE A 97 1.94 -6.66 -14.05
N GLU A 98 2.99 -6.81 -14.86
CA GLU A 98 3.83 -8.02 -14.88
C GLU A 98 4.50 -8.29 -13.52
N SER A 99 4.79 -7.25 -12.73
CA SER A 99 5.34 -7.39 -11.38
C SER A 99 4.41 -8.06 -10.37
N HIS A 100 3.10 -8.13 -10.64
CA HIS A 100 2.13 -8.70 -9.70
C HIS A 100 2.34 -10.18 -9.49
N VAL A 101 2.49 -10.96 -10.56
CA VAL A 101 2.66 -12.43 -10.46
C VAL A 101 3.87 -12.81 -9.59
N PRO A 102 5.10 -12.31 -9.82
CA PRO A 102 6.23 -12.67 -8.97
C PRO A 102 6.05 -12.19 -7.53
N CYS A 103 5.55 -10.97 -7.29
CA CYS A 103 5.29 -10.48 -5.93
C CYS A 103 4.22 -11.31 -5.21
N TYR A 104 3.15 -11.70 -5.91
CA TYR A 104 2.06 -12.50 -5.34
C TYR A 104 2.56 -13.89 -4.97
N ASN A 105 3.33 -14.53 -5.86
CA ASN A 105 3.94 -15.83 -5.60
C ASN A 105 4.91 -15.77 -4.42
N GLN A 106 5.79 -14.75 -4.37
CA GLN A 106 6.72 -14.57 -3.26
C GLN A 106 6.01 -14.37 -1.92
N CYS A 107 4.86 -13.70 -1.93
CA CYS A 107 4.07 -13.41 -0.73
C CYS A 107 3.04 -14.49 -0.40
N GLY A 108 3.12 -15.65 -1.05
CA GLY A 108 2.29 -16.81 -0.72
C GLY A 108 0.82 -16.65 -1.12
N PHE A 109 0.51 -15.88 -2.17
CA PHE A 109 -0.88 -15.68 -2.63
C PHE A 109 -1.62 -17.00 -2.87
N CYS A 110 -0.94 -18.00 -3.44
CA CYS A 110 -1.51 -19.32 -3.72
C CYS A 110 -1.67 -20.20 -2.47
N ASP A 111 -1.02 -19.82 -1.36
CA ASP A 111 -1.02 -20.54 -0.08
C ASP A 111 -1.85 -19.80 1.00
N SER A 112 -2.32 -18.58 0.69
CA SER A 112 -3.08 -17.73 1.61
C SER A 112 -4.60 -17.89 1.43
N GLU A 113 -5.28 -18.28 2.50
CA GLU A 113 -6.74 -18.17 2.62
C GLU A 113 -7.12 -16.68 2.81
N PHE A 114 -7.72 -16.06 1.78
CA PHE A 114 -8.01 -14.61 1.75
C PHE A 114 -9.30 -14.16 2.45
N SER A 115 -9.97 -15.06 3.15
CA SER A 115 -11.24 -14.80 3.85
C SER A 115 -11.58 -15.89 4.85
#